data_AF-A0A271IU34-F1
#
_entry.id   AF-A0A271IU34-F1
#
_cell.length_a   1.000
_cell.length_b   1.000
_cell.length_c   1.000
_cell.angle_alpha   90.00
_cell.angle_beta   90.00
_cell.angle_gamma   90.00
#
_symmetry.space_group_name_H-M   'P 1'
#
loop_
_entity.id
_entity.type
_entity.pdbx_description
1 polymer ?
#
loop_
_entity_poly.entity_id
_entity_poly.type
_entity_poly.pdbx_seq_one_letter_code
_entity_poly.pdbx_strand_id
1 'polypeptide(L)'
;MDNAVALVRAYLHVNGYFTVTEYPVLEAARHGGYRTVTDLDVLAVRFPGAGRRVLGRGGRHRFETDPALRAPADRPDMLVAEVKEGRGRFNEATLDAAVIEAALARFGCAGPDEAAPAAQELLRRGTAQLTAGHQVRLAVFSSDGARSHPAPLALSLGHMAGFVQDHLRAHWDVLHHAQSRDPALGFLMMLEKAARMRPTPPSSTPSLASHDS
;
A
#
# COMPACT_ATOMS: atom_id res chain seq x y z
N MET A 1 11.96 9.40 1.75
CA MET A 1 10.59 8.87 1.57
C MET A 1 9.70 9.92 0.96
N ASP A 2 9.33 9.70 -0.30
CA ASP A 2 8.30 10.42 -1.04
C ASP A 2 6.93 10.32 -0.33
N ASN A 3 6.15 11.41 -0.33
CA ASN A 3 4.80 11.47 0.26
C ASN A 3 3.86 10.45 -0.38
N ALA A 4 3.95 10.24 -1.69
CA ALA A 4 3.12 9.26 -2.38
C ALA A 4 3.44 7.83 -1.92
N VAL A 5 4.74 7.52 -1.78
CA VAL A 5 5.19 6.22 -1.26
C VAL A 5 4.75 6.03 0.19
N ALA A 6 4.77 7.09 1.01
CA ALA A 6 4.27 7.04 2.39
C ALA A 6 2.76 6.75 2.43
N LEU A 7 1.96 7.37 1.57
CA LEU A 7 0.53 7.08 1.47
C LEU A 7 0.27 5.63 1.04
N VAL A 8 0.97 5.15 0.01
CA VAL A 8 0.87 3.75 -0.45
C VAL A 8 1.22 2.79 0.68
N ARG A 9 2.30 3.06 1.41
CA ARG A 9 2.70 2.27 2.57
C ARG A 9 1.62 2.24 3.65
N ALA A 10 1.07 3.40 4.02
CA ALA A 10 -0.02 3.49 4.99
C ALA A 10 -1.25 2.68 4.54
N TYR A 11 -1.65 2.84 3.27
CA TYR A 11 -2.77 2.12 2.67
C TYR A 11 -2.56 0.61 2.65
N LEU A 12 -1.40 0.13 2.23
CA LEU A 12 -1.06 -1.29 2.24
C LEU A 12 -1.00 -1.84 3.67
N HIS A 13 -0.47 -1.06 4.61
CA HIS A 13 -0.39 -1.45 6.03
C HIS A 13 -1.77 -1.68 6.65
N VAL A 14 -2.73 -0.75 6.48
CA VAL A 14 -4.09 -0.94 7.00
C VAL A 14 -4.81 -2.13 6.35
N ASN A 15 -4.38 -2.51 5.14
CA ASN A 15 -4.86 -3.68 4.41
C ASN A 15 -4.14 -5.00 4.77
N GLY A 16 -3.21 -4.96 5.74
CA GLY A 16 -2.52 -6.12 6.28
C GLY A 16 -1.27 -6.54 5.51
N TYR A 17 -0.68 -5.65 4.71
CA TYR A 17 0.60 -5.87 4.07
C TYR A 17 1.77 -5.41 4.95
N PHE A 18 2.86 -6.14 4.87
CA PHE A 18 4.19 -5.72 5.28
C PHE A 18 4.90 -5.13 4.07
N THR A 19 5.55 -3.98 4.22
CA THR A 19 6.12 -3.25 3.09
C THR A 19 7.60 -2.96 3.30
N VAL A 20 8.38 -3.08 2.24
CA VAL A 20 9.71 -2.48 2.09
C VAL A 20 9.62 -1.44 0.99
N THR A 21 10.11 -0.23 1.25
CA THR A 21 10.05 0.88 0.30
C THR A 21 11.45 1.30 -0.11
N GLU A 22 11.59 1.87 -1.32
CA GLU A 22 12.89 2.30 -1.86
C GLU A 22 13.91 1.12 -1.85
N TYR A 23 13.48 -0.05 -2.35
CA TYR A 23 14.26 -1.29 -2.27
C TYR A 23 15.36 -1.32 -3.35
N PRO A 24 16.65 -1.29 -2.97
CA PRO A 24 17.73 -1.17 -3.94
C PRO A 24 17.99 -2.49 -4.65
N VAL A 25 18.02 -2.43 -5.99
CA VAL A 25 18.44 -3.52 -6.85
C VAL A 25 19.88 -3.30 -7.28
N LEU A 26 20.75 -4.25 -6.94
CA LEU A 26 22.20 -4.17 -7.12
C LEU A 26 22.66 -5.05 -8.28
N GLU A 27 23.64 -4.57 -9.05
CA GLU A 27 24.34 -5.33 -10.09
C GLU A 27 25.85 -5.33 -9.81
N ALA A 28 26.53 -6.43 -10.13
CA ALA A 28 27.99 -6.53 -10.05
C ALA A 28 28.66 -5.68 -11.14
N ALA A 29 29.62 -4.85 -10.75
CA ALA A 29 30.37 -4.00 -11.68
C ALA A 29 31.51 -4.78 -12.35
N ARG A 30 31.80 -4.46 -13.63
CA ARG A 30 32.83 -5.14 -14.45
C ARG A 30 34.26 -5.12 -13.87
N HIS A 31 34.56 -4.21 -12.94
CA HIS A 31 35.90 -4.05 -12.34
C HIS A 31 35.93 -4.39 -10.85
N GLY A 32 34.96 -5.18 -10.37
CA GLY A 32 34.76 -5.47 -8.95
C GLY A 32 33.88 -4.41 -8.27
N GLY A 33 33.12 -4.85 -7.27
CA GLY A 33 32.14 -4.03 -6.55
C GLY A 33 30.70 -4.19 -7.06
N TYR A 34 29.78 -3.47 -6.41
CA TYR A 34 28.35 -3.48 -6.73
C TYR A 34 27.86 -2.06 -6.97
N ARG A 35 26.93 -1.88 -7.89
CA ARG A 35 26.23 -0.61 -8.13
C ARG A 35 24.73 -0.80 -8.06
N THR A 36 24.00 0.20 -7.58
CA THR A 36 22.53 0.22 -7.69
C THR A 36 22.15 0.44 -9.15
N VAL A 37 21.32 -0.44 -9.70
CA VAL A 37 20.73 -0.31 -11.03
C VAL A 37 19.50 0.58 -10.97
N THR A 38 18.62 0.29 -10.01
CA THR A 38 17.40 1.04 -9.75
C THR A 38 16.88 0.71 -8.35
N ASP A 39 16.03 1.58 -7.81
CA ASP A 39 15.32 1.33 -6.56
C ASP A 39 13.86 1.02 -6.91
N LEU A 40 13.33 -0.11 -6.41
CA LEU A 40 11.91 -0.43 -6.52
C LEU A 40 11.13 0.34 -5.45
N ASP A 41 10.10 1.07 -5.86
CA ASP A 41 9.38 1.97 -4.94
C ASP A 41 8.77 1.21 -3.75
N VAL A 42 8.07 0.09 -4.01
CA VAL A 42 7.42 -0.71 -2.97
C VAL A 42 7.46 -2.21 -3.30
N LEU A 43 7.97 -2.99 -2.35
CA LEU A 43 7.71 -4.43 -2.24
C LEU A 43 6.77 -4.66 -1.06
N ALA A 44 5.70 -5.43 -1.26
CA ALA A 44 4.74 -5.68 -0.19
C ALA A 44 4.33 -7.15 -0.12
N VAL A 45 4.18 -7.69 1.09
CA VAL A 45 3.72 -9.08 1.30
C VAL A 45 2.53 -9.11 2.24
N ARG A 46 1.53 -9.90 1.89
CA ARG A 46 0.37 -10.19 2.73
C ARG A 46 0.15 -11.69 2.83
N PHE A 47 0.03 -12.19 4.06
CA PHE A 47 -0.27 -13.59 4.30
C PHE A 47 -1.78 -13.88 4.22
N PRO A 48 -2.17 -15.12 3.88
CA PRO A 48 -3.55 -15.55 3.98
C PRO A 48 -4.06 -15.30 5.40
N GLY A 49 -5.27 -14.77 5.51
CA GLY A 49 -5.84 -14.54 6.83
C GLY A 49 -5.45 -13.22 7.50
N ALA A 50 -4.58 -12.40 6.90
CA ALA A 50 -4.24 -11.07 7.43
C ALA A 50 -5.48 -10.18 7.61
N GLY A 51 -5.45 -9.30 8.63
CA GLY A 51 -6.54 -8.37 8.97
C GLY A 51 -7.66 -8.94 9.85
N ARG A 52 -7.53 -10.18 10.36
CA ARG A 52 -8.69 -10.91 10.91
C ARG A 52 -8.94 -10.81 12.41
N ARG A 53 -8.06 -10.21 13.24
CA ARG A 53 -8.29 -10.17 14.71
C ARG A 53 -7.69 -8.93 15.38
N VAL A 54 -8.56 -8.11 15.98
CA VAL A 54 -8.19 -7.25 17.11
C VAL A 54 -8.38 -8.06 18.40
N LEU A 55 -7.41 -8.03 19.31
CA LEU A 55 -7.53 -8.64 20.63
C LEU A 55 -8.41 -7.73 21.51
N GLY A 56 -9.56 -8.21 21.96
CA GLY A 56 -10.45 -7.46 22.85
C GLY A 56 -11.57 -8.32 23.47
N ARG A 57 -12.01 -7.96 24.67
CA ARG A 57 -13.19 -8.55 25.33
C ARG A 57 -14.45 -7.98 24.67
N GLY A 58 -15.11 -8.74 23.79
CA GLY A 58 -16.45 -8.38 23.29
C GLY A 58 -16.79 -8.75 21.86
N GLY A 59 -15.83 -9.09 21.00
CA GLY A 59 -16.18 -9.52 19.64
C GLY A 59 -15.03 -9.42 18.65
N ARG A 60 -15.09 -10.29 17.64
CA ARG A 60 -14.17 -10.33 16.50
C ARG A 60 -14.32 -9.07 15.65
N HIS A 61 -13.69 -7.95 16.02
CA HIS A 61 -13.50 -6.86 15.06
C HIS A 61 -12.57 -7.35 13.96
N ARG A 62 -13.11 -7.39 12.74
CA ARG A 62 -12.42 -7.78 11.51
C ARG A 62 -12.24 -6.54 10.66
N PHE A 63 -11.00 -6.26 10.27
CA PHE A 63 -10.73 -5.25 9.26
C PHE A 63 -10.83 -5.94 7.90
N GLU A 64 -11.80 -5.53 7.09
CA GLU A 64 -11.91 -6.03 5.74
C GLU A 64 -10.84 -5.38 4.86
N THR A 65 -10.15 -6.22 4.08
CA THR A 65 -9.21 -5.74 3.06
C THR A 65 -10.01 -5.06 1.96
N ASP A 66 -9.51 -3.93 1.47
CA ASP A 66 -10.06 -3.23 0.32
C ASP A 66 -10.23 -4.19 -0.87
N PRO A 67 -11.47 -4.40 -1.37
CA PRO A 67 -11.71 -5.25 -2.53
C PRO A 67 -10.93 -4.81 -3.78
N ALA A 68 -10.58 -3.54 -3.88
CA ALA A 68 -9.84 -2.99 -5.01
C ALA A 68 -8.43 -3.59 -5.15
N LEU A 69 -7.80 -4.03 -4.04
CA LEU A 69 -6.50 -4.71 -4.05
C LEU A 69 -6.56 -6.10 -4.70
N ARG A 70 -7.76 -6.71 -4.75
CA ARG A 70 -7.98 -8.07 -5.26
C ARG A 70 -7.00 -9.08 -4.66
N ALA A 71 -6.68 -8.89 -3.38
CA ALA A 71 -5.72 -9.73 -2.68
C ALA A 71 -6.25 -11.16 -2.60
N PRO A 72 -5.46 -12.19 -2.97
CA PRO A 72 -5.89 -13.56 -2.83
C PRO A 72 -6.20 -13.90 -1.36
N ALA A 73 -7.20 -14.76 -1.17
CA ALA A 73 -7.70 -15.14 0.15
C ALA A 73 -7.04 -16.40 0.71
N ASP A 74 -6.47 -17.23 -0.16
CA ASP A 74 -6.02 -18.61 0.10
C ASP A 74 -4.49 -18.78 0.07
N ARG A 75 -3.76 -17.81 -0.47
CA ARG A 75 -2.29 -17.86 -0.63
C ARG A 75 -1.63 -16.52 -0.31
N PRO A 76 -0.33 -16.51 0.06
CA PRO A 76 0.40 -15.27 0.22
C PRO A 76 0.41 -14.44 -1.06
N ASP A 77 0.23 -13.13 -0.92
CA ASP A 77 0.28 -12.15 -2.00
C ASP A 77 1.54 -11.32 -1.86
N MET A 78 2.30 -11.18 -2.94
CA MET A 78 3.44 -10.28 -3.03
C MET A 78 3.20 -9.26 -4.13
N LEU A 79 3.34 -7.99 -3.81
CA LEU A 79 3.28 -6.89 -4.77
C LEU A 79 4.69 -6.39 -5.04
N VAL A 80 5.01 -6.24 -6.33
CA VAL A 80 6.12 -5.42 -6.80
C VAL A 80 5.49 -4.20 -7.45
N ALA A 81 5.64 -3.04 -6.80
CA ALA A 81 4.82 -1.87 -7.11
C ALA A 81 5.66 -0.63 -7.40
N GLU A 82 5.24 0.09 -8.44
CA GLU A 82 5.72 1.43 -8.79
C GLU A 82 4.74 2.49 -8.27
N VAL A 83 5.25 3.62 -7.81
CA VAL A 83 4.47 4.76 -7.31
C VAL A 83 4.76 6.00 -8.15
N LYS A 84 3.71 6.70 -8.60
CA LYS A 84 3.84 7.92 -9.42
C LYS A 84 2.83 8.99 -9.00
N GLU A 85 3.30 10.20 -8.67
CA GLU A 85 2.40 11.34 -8.44
C GLU A 85 1.67 11.81 -9.71
N GLY A 86 2.15 11.41 -10.90
CA GLY A 86 1.55 11.72 -12.19
C GLY A 86 0.82 10.54 -12.83
N ARG A 87 1.11 10.29 -14.11
CA ARG A 87 0.54 9.15 -14.86
C ARG A 87 1.13 7.82 -14.38
N GLY A 88 0.27 6.82 -14.22
CA GLY A 88 0.67 5.46 -13.85
C GLY A 88 1.43 4.76 -14.97
N ARG A 89 2.76 4.83 -14.95
CA ARG A 89 3.65 4.05 -15.82
C ARG A 89 4.83 3.53 -15.01
N PHE A 90 5.20 2.29 -15.27
CA PHE A 90 6.47 1.77 -14.78
C PHE A 90 7.63 2.55 -15.37
N ASN A 91 8.69 2.69 -14.58
CA ASN A 91 10.00 2.99 -15.12
C ASN A 91 10.46 1.82 -16.00
N GLU A 92 11.10 2.12 -17.13
CA GLU A 92 11.67 1.10 -18.03
C GLU A 92 12.65 0.20 -17.28
N ALA A 93 13.43 0.77 -16.36
CA ALA A 93 14.35 0.01 -15.50
C ALA A 93 13.62 -0.98 -14.56
N THR A 94 12.43 -0.64 -14.07
CA THR A 94 11.62 -1.53 -13.22
C THR A 94 11.11 -2.74 -14.01
N LEU A 95 10.87 -2.58 -15.31
CA LEU A 95 10.45 -3.65 -16.22
C LEU A 95 11.62 -4.41 -16.86
N ASP A 96 12.84 -4.20 -16.38
CA ASP A 96 13.97 -5.03 -16.75
C ASP A 96 13.85 -6.40 -16.06
N ALA A 97 13.97 -7.48 -16.84
CA ALA A 97 13.88 -8.84 -16.32
C ALA A 97 14.92 -9.14 -15.25
N ALA A 98 16.15 -8.63 -15.42
CA ALA A 98 17.23 -8.81 -14.46
C ALA A 98 16.95 -8.06 -13.14
N VAL A 99 16.26 -6.92 -13.22
CA VAL A 99 15.86 -6.16 -12.03
C VAL A 99 14.82 -6.92 -11.23
N ILE A 100 13.77 -7.43 -11.89
CA ILE A 100 12.72 -8.23 -11.24
C ILE A 100 13.31 -9.52 -10.68
N GLU A 101 14.15 -10.23 -11.44
CA GLU A 101 14.84 -11.44 -11.00
C GLU A 101 15.66 -11.18 -9.74
N ALA A 102 16.52 -10.16 -9.75
CA ALA A 102 17.34 -9.80 -8.62
C ALA A 102 16.50 -9.42 -7.39
N ALA A 103 15.38 -8.72 -7.58
CA ALA A 103 14.47 -8.38 -6.51
C ALA A 103 13.81 -9.63 -5.90
N LEU A 104 13.31 -10.57 -6.72
CA LEU A 104 12.71 -11.82 -6.24
C LEU A 104 13.72 -12.68 -5.46
N ALA A 105 14.94 -12.80 -5.98
CA ALA A 105 16.00 -13.57 -5.34
C ALA A 105 16.47 -12.92 -4.02
N ARG A 106 16.73 -11.61 -4.03
CA ARG A 106 17.24 -10.86 -2.86
C ARG A 106 16.19 -10.68 -1.77
N PHE A 107 14.91 -10.56 -2.15
CA PHE A 107 13.81 -10.57 -1.19
C PHE A 107 13.63 -11.96 -0.56
N GLY A 108 14.13 -13.01 -1.21
CA GLY A 108 14.15 -14.38 -0.69
C GLY A 108 12.89 -15.17 -0.98
N CYS A 109 12.06 -14.74 -1.94
CA CYS A 109 10.81 -15.44 -2.29
C CYS A 109 10.98 -16.49 -3.39
N ALA A 110 12.05 -16.41 -4.19
CA ALA A 110 12.38 -17.37 -5.23
C ALA A 110 13.86 -17.79 -5.14
N GLY A 111 14.13 -19.06 -5.40
CA GLY A 111 15.51 -19.54 -5.58
C GLY A 111 16.12 -19.03 -6.91
N PRO A 112 17.44 -19.11 -7.09
CA PRO A 112 18.11 -18.63 -8.31
C PRO A 112 17.51 -19.20 -9.60
N ASP A 113 17.20 -20.50 -9.61
CA ASP A 113 16.66 -21.20 -10.79
C ASP A 113 15.19 -20.84 -11.10
N GLU A 114 14.45 -20.33 -10.10
CA GLU A 114 13.04 -19.96 -10.23
C GLU A 114 12.85 -18.47 -10.54
N ALA A 115 13.75 -17.61 -10.04
CA ALA A 115 13.63 -16.17 -10.13
C ALA A 115 13.58 -15.68 -11.58
N ALA A 116 14.45 -16.20 -12.45
CA ALA A 116 14.49 -15.82 -13.87
C ALA A 116 13.19 -16.19 -14.63
N PRO A 117 12.71 -17.45 -14.59
CA PRO A 117 11.40 -17.81 -15.16
C PRO A 117 10.23 -16.99 -14.60
N ALA A 118 10.22 -16.73 -13.28
CA ALA A 118 9.17 -15.95 -12.64
C ALA A 118 9.17 -14.47 -13.09
N ALA A 119 10.35 -13.86 -13.26
CA ALA A 119 10.49 -12.51 -13.78
C ALA A 119 9.93 -12.39 -15.21
N GLN A 120 10.26 -13.35 -16.08
CA GLN A 120 9.70 -13.40 -17.44
C GLN A 120 8.18 -13.52 -17.44
N GLU A 121 7.63 -14.35 -16.56
CA GLU A 121 6.17 -14.51 -16.43
C GLU A 121 5.50 -13.23 -15.90
N LEU A 122 6.13 -12.53 -14.95
CA LEU A 122 5.67 -11.22 -14.48
C LEU A 122 5.67 -10.17 -15.58
N LEU A 123 6.71 -10.07 -16.40
CA LEU A 123 6.75 -9.11 -17.49
C LEU A 123 5.69 -9.39 -18.56
N ARG A 124 5.38 -10.67 -18.78
CA ARG A 124 4.40 -11.10 -19.78
C ARG A 124 2.96 -10.96 -19.32
N ARG A 125 2.66 -11.35 -18.08
CA ARG A 125 1.27 -11.45 -17.56
C ARG A 125 0.95 -10.48 -16.44
N GLY A 126 1.98 -9.88 -15.85
CA GLY A 126 1.88 -9.09 -14.64
C GLY A 126 1.68 -9.90 -13.36
N THR A 127 1.68 -11.23 -13.45
CA THR A 127 1.55 -12.13 -12.30
C THR A 127 2.39 -13.39 -12.49
N ALA A 128 2.98 -13.90 -11.41
CA ALA A 128 3.64 -15.20 -11.38
C ALA A 128 3.30 -15.94 -10.09
N GLN A 129 3.27 -17.28 -10.16
CA GLN A 129 3.09 -18.14 -9.00
C GLN A 129 4.43 -18.78 -8.68
N LEU A 130 4.92 -18.60 -7.45
CA LEU A 130 6.16 -19.20 -6.98
C LEU A 130 5.89 -20.53 -6.27
N THR A 131 6.90 -21.40 -6.26
CA THR A 131 6.91 -22.74 -5.67
C THR A 131 6.68 -22.68 -4.16
N ALA A 132 7.17 -21.63 -3.51
CA ALA A 132 6.90 -21.35 -2.10
C ALA A 132 5.43 -20.98 -1.80
N GLY A 133 4.54 -20.99 -2.80
CA GLY A 133 3.09 -20.76 -2.66
C GLY A 133 2.66 -19.30 -2.82
N HIS A 134 3.59 -18.36 -2.99
CA HIS A 134 3.30 -16.93 -3.15
C HIS A 134 2.80 -16.62 -4.56
N GLN A 135 1.75 -15.81 -4.67
CA GLN A 135 1.42 -15.13 -5.92
C GLN A 135 2.12 -13.78 -5.93
N VAL A 136 2.99 -13.55 -6.91
CA VAL A 136 3.59 -12.24 -7.16
C VAL A 136 2.78 -11.51 -8.21
N ARG A 137 2.52 -10.21 -8.00
CA ARG A 137 1.78 -9.35 -8.92
C ARG A 137 2.48 -8.01 -9.10
N LEU A 138 2.52 -7.52 -10.33
CA LEU A 138 2.92 -6.17 -10.64
C LEU A 138 1.79 -5.19 -10.30
N ALA A 139 2.14 -4.05 -9.69
CA ALA A 139 1.18 -3.01 -9.37
C ALA A 139 1.71 -1.62 -9.74
N VAL A 140 0.80 -0.71 -10.08
CA VAL A 140 1.12 0.71 -10.24
C VAL A 140 0.15 1.53 -9.42
N PHE A 141 0.68 2.43 -8.61
CA PHE A 141 -0.10 3.35 -7.79
C PHE A 141 0.17 4.76 -8.26
N SER A 142 -0.87 5.44 -8.75
CA SER A 142 -0.69 6.73 -9.40
C SER A 142 -1.81 7.73 -9.12
N SER A 143 -1.65 9.01 -9.42
CA SER A 143 -2.76 9.95 -9.20
C SER A 143 -3.97 9.68 -10.11
N ASP A 144 -3.73 9.24 -11.35
CA ASP A 144 -4.79 8.94 -12.32
C ASP A 144 -5.41 7.54 -12.17
N GLY A 145 -4.74 6.64 -11.43
CA GLY A 145 -5.14 5.22 -11.32
C GLY A 145 -5.22 4.50 -12.66
N ALA A 146 -4.57 5.03 -13.70
CA ALA A 146 -4.64 4.48 -15.04
C ALA A 146 -3.96 3.10 -15.07
N ARG A 147 -4.59 2.16 -15.79
CA ARG A 147 -3.98 0.84 -16.01
C ARG A 147 -2.68 1.00 -16.78
N SER A 148 -1.65 0.31 -16.31
CA SER A 148 -0.35 0.24 -16.97
C SER A 148 -0.06 -1.22 -17.28
N HIS A 149 0.11 -1.58 -18.55
CA HIS A 149 0.57 -2.92 -18.88
C HIS A 149 2.06 -3.04 -18.50
N PRO A 150 2.51 -4.14 -17.88
CA PRO A 150 1.79 -5.39 -17.58
C PRO A 150 1.07 -5.45 -16.21
N ALA A 151 1.03 -4.38 -15.39
CA ALA A 151 0.41 -4.44 -14.06
C ALA A 151 -1.09 -4.80 -14.10
N PRO A 152 -1.50 -5.93 -13.48
CA PRO A 152 -2.91 -6.27 -13.29
C PRO A 152 -3.58 -5.39 -12.24
N LEU A 153 -2.81 -4.74 -11.36
CA LEU A 153 -3.30 -3.89 -10.28
C LEU A 153 -2.87 -2.45 -10.54
N ALA A 154 -3.86 -1.57 -10.74
CA ALA A 154 -3.65 -0.13 -10.78
C ALA A 154 -4.68 0.55 -9.90
N LEU A 155 -4.24 1.38 -8.96
CA LEU A 155 -5.11 2.11 -8.03
C LEU A 155 -4.68 3.57 -7.94
N SER A 156 -5.65 4.46 -7.76
CA SER A 156 -5.36 5.88 -7.63
C SER A 156 -4.91 6.25 -6.21
N LEU A 157 -3.99 7.21 -6.07
CA LEU A 157 -3.61 7.77 -4.77
C LEU A 157 -4.83 8.38 -4.05
N GLY A 158 -5.78 8.95 -4.81
CA GLY A 158 -7.04 9.46 -4.27
C GLY A 158 -7.92 8.35 -3.65
N HIS A 159 -8.03 7.19 -4.31
CA HIS A 159 -8.74 6.02 -3.76
C HIS A 159 -8.11 5.56 -2.45
N MET A 160 -6.78 5.47 -2.42
CA MET A 160 -6.04 5.05 -1.22
C MET A 160 -6.24 6.00 -0.05
N ALA A 161 -6.11 7.31 -0.29
CA ALA A 161 -6.34 8.32 0.74
C ALA A 161 -7.76 8.24 1.31
N GLY A 162 -8.76 8.14 0.42
CA GLY A 162 -10.16 7.98 0.81
C GLY A 162 -10.38 6.73 1.67
N PHE A 163 -9.85 5.58 1.23
CA PHE A 163 -9.96 4.34 1.99
C PHE A 163 -9.34 4.46 3.39
N VAL A 164 -8.13 5.01 3.52
CA VAL A 164 -7.47 5.16 4.82
C VAL A 164 -8.26 6.10 5.73
N GLN A 165 -8.78 7.21 5.19
CA GLN A 165 -9.61 8.15 5.96
C GLN A 165 -10.90 7.50 6.46
N ASP A 166 -11.62 6.77 5.60
CA ASP A 166 -12.84 6.10 5.98
C ASP A 166 -12.58 4.96 6.98
N HIS A 167 -11.48 4.23 6.81
CA HIS A 167 -11.03 3.21 7.75
C HIS A 167 -10.74 3.79 9.14
N LEU A 168 -9.99 4.91 9.21
CA LEU A 168 -9.73 5.61 10.46
C LEU A 168 -11.01 6.11 11.12
N ARG A 169 -11.94 6.67 10.35
CA ARG A 169 -13.21 7.18 10.86
C ARG A 169 -14.07 6.06 11.45
N ALA A 170 -14.17 4.93 10.74
CA ALA A 170 -14.98 3.78 11.14
C ALA A 170 -14.42 3.03 12.36
N HIS A 171 -13.11 3.14 12.60
CA HIS A 171 -12.42 2.35 13.62
C HIS A 171 -11.65 3.21 14.63
N TRP A 172 -12.01 4.49 14.74
CA TRP A 172 -11.32 5.46 15.59
C TRP A 172 -11.18 4.98 17.04
N ASP A 173 -12.25 4.41 17.61
CA ASP A 173 -12.27 3.93 19.01
C ASP A 173 -11.20 2.89 19.31
N VAL A 174 -10.74 2.13 18.31
CA VAL A 174 -9.66 1.16 18.44
C VAL A 174 -8.31 1.77 18.04
N LEU A 175 -8.28 2.52 16.94
CA LEU A 175 -7.03 2.95 16.30
C LEU A 175 -6.40 4.19 16.97
N HIS A 176 -7.17 5.03 17.66
CA HIS A 176 -6.64 6.27 18.24
C HIS A 176 -5.62 6.07 19.37
N HIS A 177 -5.53 4.86 19.93
CA HIS A 177 -4.51 4.48 20.90
C HIS A 177 -3.22 3.95 20.24
N ALA A 178 -3.26 3.62 18.95
CA ALA A 178 -2.09 3.15 18.23
C ALA A 178 -1.20 4.34 17.85
N GLN A 179 0.05 4.33 18.27
CA GLN A 179 1.04 5.27 17.76
C GLN A 179 1.51 4.80 16.38
N SER A 180 1.19 5.56 15.33
CA SER A 180 1.78 5.34 14.01
C SER A 180 3.09 6.11 13.89
N ARG A 181 4.17 5.42 13.50
CA ARG A 181 5.43 6.04 13.05
C ARG A 181 5.46 6.29 11.55
N ASP A 182 4.43 5.87 10.82
CA ASP A 182 4.29 6.17 9.41
C ASP A 182 3.78 7.62 9.23
N PRO A 183 4.49 8.48 8.46
CA PRO A 183 4.19 9.90 8.39
C PRO A 183 2.84 10.20 7.73
N ALA A 184 2.45 9.45 6.69
CA ALA A 184 1.17 9.66 6.02
C ALA A 184 0.01 9.21 6.93
N LEU A 185 0.11 8.03 7.54
CA LEU A 185 -0.90 7.56 8.47
C LEU A 185 -1.00 8.45 9.71
N GLY A 186 0.13 8.88 10.26
CA GLY A 186 0.18 9.78 11.42
C GLY A 186 -0.49 11.13 11.12
N PHE A 187 -0.25 11.69 9.93
CA PHE A 187 -0.90 12.92 9.48
C PHE A 187 -2.42 12.74 9.33
N LEU A 188 -2.88 11.65 8.71
CA LEU A 188 -4.31 11.36 8.55
C LEU A 188 -5.01 11.14 9.91
N MET A 189 -4.37 10.45 10.85
CA MET A 189 -4.87 10.31 12.22
C MET A 189 -4.98 11.66 12.94
N MET A 190 -4.00 12.56 12.73
CA MET A 190 -4.04 13.91 13.29
C MET A 190 -5.22 14.72 12.74
N LEU A 191 -5.47 14.65 11.42
CA LEU A 191 -6.62 15.33 10.80
C LEU A 191 -7.95 14.82 11.35
N GLU A 192 -8.11 13.50 11.51
CA GLU A 192 -9.32 12.89 12.08
C GLU A 192 -9.52 13.33 13.54
N LYS A 193 -8.45 13.38 14.35
CA LYS A 193 -8.52 13.90 15.72
C LYS A 193 -8.96 15.36 15.76
N ALA A 194 -8.38 16.20 14.90
CA ALA A 194 -8.70 17.63 14.84
C ALA A 194 -10.16 17.86 14.39
N ALA A 195 -10.66 17.07 13.44
CA ALA A 195 -12.05 17.15 12.99
C ALA A 195 -13.04 16.85 14.12
N ARG A 196 -12.72 15.88 14.99
CA ARG A 196 -13.55 15.50 16.15
C ARG A 196 -13.51 16.49 17.31
N MET A 197 -12.41 17.24 17.45
CA MET A 197 -12.27 18.28 18.48
C MET A 197 -12.88 19.63 18.08
N ARG A 198 -13.46 19.75 16.87
CA ARG A 198 -14.09 21.02 16.46
C ARG A 198 -15.24 21.36 17.41
N PRO A 199 -15.21 22.54 18.06
CA PRO A 199 -16.30 22.98 18.90
C PRO A 199 -17.57 23.13 18.05
N THR A 200 -18.69 22.67 18.58
CA THR A 200 -20.01 22.86 17.96
C THR A 200 -20.23 24.36 17.77
N PRO A 201 -20.62 24.84 16.58
CA PRO A 201 -20.95 26.24 16.40
C PRO A 201 -22.04 26.61 17.41
N PRO A 202 -21.96 27.81 18.05
CA PRO A 202 -22.98 28.22 19.00
C PRO A 202 -24.34 28.16 18.33
N SER A 203 -25.28 27.45 18.95
CA SER A 203 -26.66 27.40 18.50
C SER A 203 -27.17 28.84 18.44
N SER A 204 -27.46 29.33 17.24
CA SER A 204 -28.20 30.58 17.07
C SER A 204 -29.60 30.36 17.62
N THR A 205 -29.79 30.59 18.92
CA THR A 205 -31.11 30.77 19.50
C THR A 205 -31.79 31.92 18.76
N PRO A 206 -32.94 31.70 18.10
CA PRO A 206 -33.70 32.82 17.58
C PRO A 206 -34.16 33.64 18.79
N SER A 207 -33.73 34.90 18.83
CA SER A 207 -34.21 35.87 19.81
C SER A 207 -35.70 36.09 19.59
N LEU A 208 -36.52 35.36 20.34
CA LEU A 208 -37.90 35.71 20.64
C LEU A 208 -37.87 36.98 21.50
N ALA A 209 -37.98 38.14 20.86
CA ALA A 209 -38.50 39.33 21.50
C ALA A 209 -39.89 39.58 20.91
N SER A 210 -40.88 39.07 21.65
CA SER A 210 -42.28 39.44 21.57
C SER A 210 -42.47 40.94 21.86
N HIS A 211 -43.44 41.51 21.16
CA HIS A 211 -44.32 42.61 21.54
C HIS A 211 -44.08 43.29 22.89
N ASP A 212 -43.98 44.63 22.85
CA ASP A 212 -44.82 45.46 23.70
C ASP A 212 -45.17 46.79 23.00
N SER A 213 -46.49 46.98 22.87
CA SER A 213 -47.32 48.19 22.77
C SER A 213 -46.87 49.40 21.93
#